data_AF-A0A3C0P158-F1
#
_entry.id   AF-A0A3C0P158-F1
#
_cell.length_a   1.000
_cell.length_b   1.000
_cell.length_c   1.000
_cell.angle_alpha   90.00
_cell.angle_beta   90.00
_cell.angle_gamma   90.00
#
_symmetry.space_group_name_H-M   'P 1'
#
loop_
_entity.id
_entity.type
_entity.pdbx_description
1 polymer ?
#
loop_
_entity_poly.entity_id
_entity_poly.type
_entity_poly.pdbx_seq_one_letter_code
_entity_poly.pdbx_strand_id
1 'polypeptide(L)'
;MSESEAYKKAYVDRRHFAKIRKDEYYTPRKKTVLAFAIALELNLDETKDLLRSAGYALSRSSKFDIIVVYFLENRNYNMFDINEALYEYNQPVFE
;
A
#
# COMPACT_ATOMS: atom_id res chain seq x y z
N MET A 1 16.17 -0.08 -4.97
CA MET A 1 15.59 0.71 -3.87
C MET A 1 16.21 0.26 -2.55
N SER A 2 16.66 1.19 -1.70
CA SER A 2 17.11 0.88 -0.34
C SER A 2 15.93 0.71 0.63
N GLU A 3 16.13 0.05 1.77
CA GLU A 3 15.08 -0.05 2.80
C GLU A 3 14.56 1.33 3.24
N SER A 4 15.46 2.32 3.34
CA SER A 4 15.14 3.71 3.69
C SER A 4 14.25 4.40 2.67
N GLU A 5 14.52 4.18 1.39
CA GLU A 5 13.68 4.68 0.31
C GLU A 5 12.30 4.02 0.33
N ALA A 6 12.25 2.71 0.55
CA ALA A 6 11.00 1.94 0.53
C ALA A 6 10.01 2.42 1.60
N TYR A 7 10.42 2.50 2.86
CA TYR A 7 9.49 2.93 3.91
C TYR A 7 9.14 4.41 3.80
N LYS A 8 10.06 5.28 3.33
CA LYS A 8 9.76 6.70 3.11
C LYS A 8 8.75 6.90 1.99
N LYS A 9 8.90 6.20 0.86
CA LYS A 9 7.97 6.28 -0.27
C LYS A 9 6.60 5.67 0.06
N ALA A 10 6.55 4.71 0.99
CA ALA A 10 5.31 4.15 1.52
C ALA A 10 4.65 5.02 2.60
N TYR A 11 5.23 6.17 2.95
CA TYR A 11 4.81 7.01 4.10
C TYR A 11 4.79 6.24 5.43
N VAL A 12 5.70 5.28 5.60
CA VAL A 12 5.82 4.47 6.82
C VAL A 12 7.03 4.93 7.63
N ASP A 13 6.81 5.25 8.91
CA ASP A 13 7.92 5.58 9.81
C ASP A 13 8.90 4.40 9.99
N ARG A 14 10.18 4.72 10.16
CA ARG A 14 11.26 3.73 10.34
C ARG A 14 10.98 2.77 11.49
N ARG A 15 10.36 3.20 12.59
CA ARG A 15 10.04 2.32 13.73
C ARG A 15 8.95 1.32 13.37
N HIS A 16 7.97 1.73 12.58
CA HIS A 16 6.91 0.85 12.08
C HIS A 16 7.50 -0.17 11.10
N PHE A 17 8.32 0.27 10.14
CA PHE A 17 9.03 -0.65 9.25
C PHE A 17 9.93 -1.64 10.00
N ALA A 18 10.62 -1.20 11.05
CA ALA A 18 11.44 -2.07 11.88
C ALA A 18 10.63 -3.19 12.57
N LYS A 19 9.39 -2.91 12.99
CA LYS A 19 8.49 -3.95 13.54
C LYS A 19 8.12 -4.99 12.48
N ILE A 20 7.72 -4.52 11.29
CA ILE A 20 7.41 -5.39 10.13
C ILE A 20 8.58 -6.34 9.82
N ARG A 21 9.82 -5.87 9.96
CA ARG A 21 11.02 -6.66 9.63
C ARG A 21 11.46 -7.64 10.72
N LYS A 22 11.17 -7.37 11.99
CA LYS A 22 11.80 -8.07 13.13
C LYS A 22 10.83 -8.88 13.99
N ASP A 23 9.56 -8.53 13.98
CA ASP A 23 8.54 -9.17 14.81
C ASP A 23 7.67 -10.06 13.91
N GLU A 24 7.88 -11.36 14.01
CA GLU A 24 7.15 -12.37 13.24
C GLU A 24 5.64 -12.41 13.57
N TYR A 25 5.25 -11.88 14.73
CA TYR A 25 3.85 -11.79 15.15
C TYR A 25 3.21 -10.43 14.79
N TYR A 26 4.00 -9.49 14.25
CA TYR A 26 3.48 -8.19 13.86
C TYR A 26 2.80 -8.26 12.49
N THR A 27 1.49 -8.05 12.47
CA THR A 27 0.71 -7.93 11.23
C THR A 27 0.48 -6.45 10.90
N PRO A 28 1.07 -5.90 9.84
CA PRO A 28 0.79 -4.53 9.39
C PRO A 28 -0.66 -4.43 8.92
N ARG A 29 -1.26 -3.24 9.03
CA ARG A 29 -2.61 -3.01 8.50
C ARG A 29 -2.62 -3.10 6.98
N LYS A 30 -3.75 -3.51 6.38
CA LYS A 30 -3.94 -3.57 4.92
C LYS A 30 -3.50 -2.29 4.18
N LYS A 31 -3.83 -1.10 4.71
CA LYS A 31 -3.40 0.19 4.16
C LYS A 31 -1.86 0.30 4.08
N THR A 32 -1.15 -0.14 5.11
CA THR A 32 0.32 -0.16 5.13
C THR A 32 0.89 -1.12 4.09
N VAL A 33 0.28 -2.31 3.94
CA VAL A 33 0.69 -3.28 2.92
C VAL A 33 0.51 -2.71 1.50
N LEU A 34 -0.62 -2.05 1.24
CA LEU A 34 -0.87 -1.36 -0.03
C LEU A 34 0.08 -0.19 -0.28
N ALA A 35 0.41 0.57 0.75
CA ALA A 35 1.39 1.65 0.64
C ALA A 35 2.77 1.11 0.21
N PHE A 36 3.19 -0.05 0.74
CA PHE A 36 4.40 -0.73 0.28
C PHE A 36 4.27 -1.26 -1.15
N ALA A 37 3.12 -1.80 -1.54
CA ALA A 37 2.89 -2.24 -2.92
C ALA A 37 3.05 -1.08 -3.92
N ILE A 38 2.49 0.10 -3.60
CA ILE A 38 2.64 1.33 -4.39
C ILE A 38 4.08 1.80 -4.40
N ALA A 39 4.73 1.87 -3.22
CA ALA A 39 6.10 2.34 -3.11
C ALA A 39 7.08 1.48 -3.91
N LEU A 40 6.91 0.16 -3.84
CA LEU A 40 7.71 -0.82 -4.57
C LEU A 40 7.30 -0.96 -6.05
N GLU A 41 6.29 -0.21 -6.49
CA GLU A 41 5.79 -0.21 -7.88
C GLU A 41 5.35 -1.60 -8.35
N LEU A 42 4.75 -2.37 -7.45
CA LEU A 42 4.27 -3.71 -7.74
C LEU A 42 3.13 -3.66 -8.75
N ASN A 43 3.09 -4.61 -9.67
CA ASN A 43 1.92 -4.79 -10.50
C ASN A 43 0.74 -5.36 -9.68
N LEU A 44 -0.44 -5.44 -10.30
CA LEU A 44 -1.66 -5.88 -9.61
C LEU A 44 -1.54 -7.31 -9.04
N ASP A 45 -0.88 -8.23 -9.74
CA ASP A 45 -0.76 -9.62 -9.28
C ASP A 45 0.27 -9.75 -8.15
N GLU A 46 1.41 -9.08 -8.26
CA GLU A 46 2.39 -8.96 -7.16
C GLU A 46 1.75 -8.32 -5.91
N THR A 47 0.90 -7.32 -6.09
CA THR A 47 0.16 -6.67 -4.99
C THR A 47 -0.81 -7.65 -4.32
N LYS A 48 -1.53 -8.48 -5.09
CA LYS A 48 -2.41 -9.51 -4.52
C LYS A 48 -1.61 -10.55 -3.73
N ASP A 49 -0.43 -10.94 -4.21
CA ASP A 49 0.42 -11.90 -3.52
C ASP A 49 0.97 -11.31 -2.22
N LEU A 50 1.42 -10.05 -2.23
CA LEU A 50 1.86 -9.35 -1.03
C LEU A 50 0.71 -9.22 0.00
N LEU A 51 -0.49 -8.82 -0.45
CA LEU A 51 -1.66 -8.76 0.42
C LEU A 51 -2.01 -10.11 1.03
N ARG A 52 -1.98 -11.18 0.22
CA ARG A 52 -2.27 -12.54 0.68
C ARG A 52 -1.29 -12.98 1.75
N SER A 53 0.00 -12.66 1.59
CA SER A 53 1.04 -12.96 2.60
C SER A 53 0.77 -12.28 3.95
N ALA A 54 0.06 -11.16 3.96
CA ALA A 54 -0.34 -10.42 5.15
C ALA A 54 -1.78 -10.71 5.61
N GLY A 55 -2.46 -11.70 5.02
CA GLY A 55 -3.83 -12.10 5.38
C GLY A 55 -4.94 -11.20 4.84
N TYR A 56 -4.67 -10.43 3.78
CA TYR A 56 -5.62 -9.52 3.15
C TYR A 56 -5.94 -9.89 1.71
N ALA A 57 -7.06 -9.37 1.22
CA ALA A 57 -7.45 -9.42 -0.19
C ALA A 57 -8.03 -8.07 -0.62
N LEU A 58 -7.96 -7.78 -1.92
CA LEU A 58 -8.67 -6.66 -2.53
C LEU A 58 -10.17 -7.00 -2.62
N SER A 59 -11.02 -6.04 -2.28
CA SER A 59 -12.47 -6.16 -2.30
C SER A 59 -13.08 -5.22 -3.34
N ARG A 60 -13.90 -5.77 -4.23
CA ARG A 60 -14.68 -4.98 -5.20
C ARG A 60 -15.80 -4.14 -4.56
N SER A 61 -16.11 -4.35 -3.27
CA SER A 61 -17.06 -3.51 -2.54
C SER A 61 -16.39 -2.34 -1.79
N SER A 62 -15.06 -2.32 -1.71
CA SER A 62 -14.29 -1.26 -1.08
C SER A 62 -13.96 -0.19 -2.11
N LYS A 63 -14.50 1.03 -1.96
CA LYS A 63 -14.15 2.17 -2.84
C LYS A 63 -12.65 2.46 -2.79
N PHE A 64 -12.06 2.42 -1.59
CA PHE A 64 -10.61 2.55 -1.40
C PHE A 64 -9.84 1.52 -2.26
N ASP A 65 -10.24 0.25 -2.25
CA ASP A 65 -9.55 -0.79 -3.02
C ASP A 65 -9.74 -0.59 -4.53
N ILE A 66 -10.95 -0.22 -4.98
CA ILE A 66 -11.22 0.05 -6.39
C ILE A 66 -10.32 1.16 -6.91
N ILE A 67 -10.18 2.25 -6.14
CA ILE A 67 -9.32 3.37 -6.49
C ILE A 67 -7.87 2.90 -6.58
N VAL A 68 -7.35 2.21 -5.55
CA VAL A 68 -5.97 1.70 -5.58
C VAL A 68 -5.73 0.74 -6.75
N VAL A 69 -6.67 -0.17 -7.04
CA VAL A 69 -6.57 -1.09 -8.19
C VAL A 69 -6.50 -0.34 -9.50
N TYR A 70 -7.32 0.69 -9.70
CA TYR A 70 -7.29 1.52 -10.89
C TYR A 70 -5.89 2.11 -11.12
N PHE A 71 -5.26 2.66 -10.08
CA PHE A 71 -3.90 3.23 -10.20
C PHE A 71 -2.83 2.16 -10.49
N LEU A 72 -2.93 0.99 -9.85
CA LEU A 72 -2.01 -0.13 -10.10
C LEU A 72 -2.12 -0.68 -11.53
N GLU A 73 -3.34 -0.83 -12.06
CA GLU A 73 -3.58 -1.30 -13.43
C GLU A 73 -3.05 -0.30 -14.47
N ASN A 74 -3.17 0.99 -14.19
CA ASN A 74 -2.61 2.06 -15.04
C ASN A 74 -1.12 2.31 -14.82
N ARG A 75 -0.45 1.54 -13.93
CA ARG A 75 0.96 1.72 -13.55
C ARG A 75 1.29 3.15 -13.09
N ASN A 76 0.32 3.84 -12.48
CA ASN A 76 0.55 5.12 -11.83
C ASN A 76 0.74 4.89 -10.32
N TYR A 77 1.99 4.95 -9.88
CA TYR A 77 2.41 4.74 -8.49
C TYR A 77 2.67 6.05 -7.73
N ASN A 78 2.25 7.18 -8.28
CA ASN A 78 2.40 8.47 -7.64
C ASN A 78 1.45 8.58 -6.44
N MET A 79 2.01 8.54 -5.24
CA MET A 79 1.23 8.60 -4.00
C MET A 79 0.40 9.88 -3.88
N PHE A 80 0.86 10.99 -4.47
CA PHE A 80 0.09 12.24 -4.49
C PHE A 80 -1.20 12.08 -5.30
N ASP A 81 -1.12 11.62 -6.55
CA ASP A 81 -2.29 11.42 -7.42
C ASP A 81 -3.28 10.42 -6.81
N ILE A 82 -2.77 9.35 -6.20
CA ILE A 82 -3.59 8.34 -5.51
C ILE A 82 -4.31 8.97 -4.32
N ASN A 83 -3.61 9.76 -3.50
CA ASN A 83 -4.21 10.42 -2.35
C ASN A 83 -5.25 11.47 -2.74
N GLU A 84 -5.02 12.24 -3.81
CA GLU A 84 -6.00 13.20 -4.35
C GLU A 84 -7.29 12.47 -4.73
N ALA A 85 -7.20 11.37 -5.50
CA ALA A 85 -8.37 10.59 -5.85
C ALA A 85 -9.07 9.98 -4.62
N LEU A 86 -8.31 9.42 -3.67
CA LEU A 86 -8.88 8.90 -2.43
C LEU A 86 -9.64 9.99 -1.65
N TYR A 87 -9.08 11.19 -1.58
CA TYR A 87 -9.68 12.35 -0.93
C TYR A 87 -10.99 12.78 -1.62
N GLU A 88 -11.01 12.90 -2.95
CA GLU A 88 -12.20 13.26 -3.73
C GLU A 88 -13.39 12.30 -3.48
N TYR A 89 -13.11 11.01 -3.30
CA TYR A 89 -14.12 9.99 -3.00
C TYR A 89 -14.39 9.78 -1.50
N ASN A 90 -13.90 10.69 -0.63
CA ASN A 90 -14.03 10.62 0.83
C ASN A 90 -13.52 9.29 1.41
N GLN A 91 -12.42 8.78 0.88
CA GLN A 91 -11.73 7.58 1.37
C GLN A 91 -10.51 7.98 2.22
N PRO A 92 -10.03 7.09 3.13
CA PRO A 92 -8.79 7.33 3.86
C PRO A 92 -7.60 7.47 2.91
N VAL A 93 -6.76 8.50 3.08
CA VAL A 93 -5.53 8.75 2.30
C VAL A 93 -4.31 8.09 2.95
N PHE A 94 -3.24 7.78 2.21
CA PHE A 94 -1.96 7.33 2.77
C PHE A 94 -1.24 8.48 3.50
N GLU A 95 -0.69 8.19 4.69
CA GLU A 95 -0.05 9.14 5.62
C GLU A 95 1.11 8.48 6.37
#